data_AF-A0A7X7TMS4-F1
#
_entry.id   AF-A0A7X7TMS4-F1
#
_cell.length_a   1.000
_cell.length_b   1.000
_cell.length_c   1.000
_cell.angle_alpha   90.00
_cell.angle_beta   90.00
_cell.angle_gamma   90.00
#
_symmetry.space_group_name_H-M   'P 1'
#
loop_
_entity.id
_entity.type
_entity.pdbx_description
1 polymer ?
#
loop_
_entity_poly.entity_id
_entity_poly.type
_entity_poly.pdbx_seq_one_letter_code
_entity_poly.pdbx_strand_id
1 'polypeptide(L)'
;EIPPTYGIPNTFVIGIIAGGDVALRNPVEAAEDDMGKGWEDLQAYNVNKTDTVVGIAASGMTPYVIGALRKARENGILTAAICCNPNSPVAAEAEIKIEPIVGPEYVTGSTRMKAGTAQKLVLNMISTTTMIKLGRVKGNRMVNMQLTNQKLIDRGTRILVEELGLSYEQAKNLLLLHGSVKAALDSYRNNLQ
;
A
#
# COMPACT_ATOMS: atom_id res chain seq x y z
N GLU A 1 1.18 -6.98 -0.55
CA GLU A 1 1.68 -6.79 -1.94
C GLU A 1 2.97 -5.99 -2.01
N ILE A 2 3.19 -5.04 -1.11
CA ILE A 2 4.30 -4.09 -1.19
C ILE A 2 5.70 -4.74 -1.08
N PRO A 3 5.99 -5.61 -0.09
CA PRO A 3 7.31 -6.23 0.03
C PRO A 3 7.79 -7.01 -1.20
N PRO A 4 7.00 -7.96 -1.77
CA PRO A 4 7.48 -8.72 -2.92
C PRO A 4 7.60 -7.88 -4.20
N THR A 5 6.79 -6.82 -4.34
CA THR A 5 6.74 -5.98 -5.55
C THR A 5 7.89 -4.97 -5.57
N TYR A 6 8.16 -4.32 -4.45
CA TYR A 6 9.05 -3.16 -4.36
C TYR A 6 10.31 -3.40 -3.53
N GLY A 7 10.45 -4.59 -2.91
CA GLY A 7 11.64 -4.97 -2.15
C GLY A 7 11.85 -4.12 -0.91
N ILE A 8 10.75 -3.74 -0.24
CA ILE A 8 10.81 -2.99 1.02
C ILE A 8 10.29 -3.84 2.19
N PRO A 9 10.73 -3.55 3.42
CA PRO A 9 10.23 -4.25 4.61
C PRO A 9 8.71 -4.13 4.77
N ASN A 10 8.11 -5.13 5.42
CA ASN A 10 6.67 -5.15 5.75
C ASN A 10 6.27 -4.11 6.81
N THR A 11 7.20 -3.31 7.32
CA THR A 11 6.98 -2.24 8.28
C THR A 11 6.67 -0.88 7.64
N PHE A 12 6.83 -0.73 6.31
CA PHE A 12 6.64 0.55 5.62
C PHE A 12 5.18 0.83 5.24
N VAL A 13 4.39 -0.22 4.98
CA VAL A 13 2.97 -0.11 4.62
C VAL A 13 2.22 -1.17 5.40
N ILE A 14 1.44 -0.73 6.37
CA ILE A 14 0.75 -1.58 7.34
C ILE A 14 -0.75 -1.42 7.14
N GLY A 15 -1.46 -2.54 7.05
CA GLY A 15 -2.93 -2.56 7.06
C GLY A 15 -3.42 -2.90 8.45
N ILE A 16 -4.32 -2.08 8.99
CA ILE A 16 -4.99 -2.30 10.27
C ILE A 16 -6.49 -2.39 9.99
N ILE A 17 -7.16 -3.33 10.65
CA ILE A 17 -8.58 -3.58 10.48
C ILE A 17 -9.25 -3.64 11.85
N ALA A 18 -10.42 -3.01 11.98
CA ALA A 18 -11.24 -3.09 13.18
C ALA A 18 -11.55 -4.55 13.52
N GLY A 19 -11.33 -4.96 14.77
CA GLY A 19 -11.49 -6.34 15.21
C GLY A 19 -10.26 -7.25 14.98
N GLY A 20 -9.17 -6.70 14.43
CA GLY A 20 -7.89 -7.39 14.28
C GLY A 20 -7.89 -8.54 13.27
N ASP A 21 -6.92 -9.45 13.38
CA ASP A 21 -6.70 -10.53 12.39
C ASP A 21 -7.91 -11.44 12.16
N VAL A 22 -8.78 -11.59 13.17
CA VAL A 22 -10.03 -12.36 13.04
C VAL A 22 -10.94 -11.76 11.96
N ALA A 23 -10.97 -10.42 11.87
CA ALA A 23 -11.76 -9.65 10.91
C ALA A 23 -11.37 -9.89 9.44
N LEU A 24 -10.17 -10.43 9.18
CA LEU A 24 -9.71 -10.75 7.83
C LEU A 24 -10.53 -11.86 7.17
N ARG A 25 -11.13 -12.76 7.97
CA ARG A 25 -11.87 -13.92 7.46
C ARG A 25 -13.32 -13.96 7.94
N ASN A 26 -13.61 -13.39 9.10
CA ASN A 26 -14.94 -13.40 9.69
C ASN A 26 -15.31 -12.00 10.17
N PRO A 27 -16.55 -11.52 9.94
CA PRO A 27 -16.98 -10.25 10.52
C PRO A 27 -16.89 -10.32 12.05
N VAL A 28 -16.40 -9.24 12.66
CA VAL A 28 -16.41 -9.05 14.11
C VAL A 28 -17.46 -8.00 14.41
N GLU A 29 -18.57 -8.42 15.03
CA GLU A 29 -19.68 -7.52 15.33
C GLU A 29 -19.24 -6.35 16.23
N ALA A 30 -19.80 -5.16 15.99
CA ALA A 30 -19.55 -3.91 16.72
C ALA A 30 -18.11 -3.37 16.73
N ALA A 31 -17.14 -4.05 16.12
CA ALA A 31 -15.75 -3.57 16.08
C ALA A 31 -15.61 -2.21 15.36
N GLU A 32 -16.47 -1.94 14.38
CA GLU A 32 -16.44 -0.70 13.61
C GLU A 32 -17.06 0.51 14.34
N ASP A 33 -17.84 0.25 15.41
CA ASP A 33 -18.56 1.26 16.20
C ASP A 33 -17.72 1.84 17.35
N ASP A 34 -16.57 1.25 17.66
CA ASP A 34 -15.67 1.73 18.71
C ASP A 34 -14.77 2.88 18.19
N MET A 35 -15.09 4.09 18.62
CA MET A 35 -14.34 5.30 18.24
C MET A 35 -12.93 5.38 18.87
N GLY A 36 -12.68 4.72 20.01
CA GLY A 36 -11.37 4.73 20.66
C GLY A 36 -10.40 3.71 20.05
N LYS A 37 -10.92 2.56 19.64
CA LYS A 37 -10.12 1.40 19.25
C LYS A 37 -9.16 1.66 18.10
N GLY A 38 -9.56 2.45 17.10
CA GLY A 38 -8.71 2.74 15.95
C GLY A 38 -7.43 3.49 16.31
N TRP A 39 -7.48 4.35 17.34
CA TRP A 39 -6.27 5.00 17.85
C TRP A 39 -5.40 4.05 18.67
N GLU A 40 -6.00 3.22 19.52
CA GLU A 40 -5.27 2.20 20.29
C GLU A 40 -4.49 1.24 19.37
N ASP A 41 -5.14 0.79 18.29
CA ASP A 41 -4.53 -0.11 17.33
C ASP A 41 -3.36 0.57 16.62
N LEU A 42 -3.47 1.86 16.26
CA LEU A 42 -2.35 2.63 15.71
C LEU A 42 -1.19 2.76 16.71
N GLN A 43 -1.48 2.96 17.99
CA GLN A 43 -0.44 3.06 19.03
C GLN A 43 0.34 1.75 19.20
N ALA A 44 -0.27 0.59 19.00
CA ALA A 44 0.42 -0.70 19.03
C ALA A 44 1.55 -0.81 17.96
N TYR A 45 1.48 0.00 16.90
CA TYR A 45 2.51 0.11 15.86
C TYR A 45 3.46 1.30 16.06
N ASN A 46 3.40 1.98 17.21
CA ASN A 46 4.21 3.17 17.52
C ASN A 46 4.05 4.30 16.47
N VAL A 47 2.82 4.53 16.02
CA VAL A 47 2.51 5.61 15.06
C VAL A 47 3.03 6.95 15.58
N ASN A 48 3.63 7.74 14.69
CA ASN A 48 4.18 9.05 15.03
C ASN A 48 4.12 10.02 13.83
N LYS A 49 4.62 11.24 14.04
CA LYS A 49 4.54 12.36 13.07
C LYS A 49 5.27 12.13 11.74
N THR A 50 6.14 11.12 11.62
CA THR A 50 6.76 10.76 10.34
C THR A 50 5.92 9.78 9.52
N ASP A 51 4.83 9.28 10.10
CA ASP A 51 3.90 8.37 9.43
C ASP A 51 2.78 9.14 8.73
N THR A 52 1.97 8.42 7.98
CA THR A 52 0.75 8.93 7.37
C THR A 52 -0.38 7.93 7.63
N VAL A 53 -1.50 8.41 8.15
CA VAL A 53 -2.68 7.59 8.43
C VAL A 53 -3.73 7.81 7.35
N VAL A 54 -4.14 6.73 6.68
CA VAL A 54 -5.19 6.75 5.65
C VAL A 54 -6.41 6.00 6.18
N GLY A 55 -7.46 6.75 6.50
CA GLY A 55 -8.73 6.19 6.96
C GLY A 55 -9.60 5.76 5.78
N ILE A 56 -10.16 4.54 5.83
CA ILE A 56 -10.91 3.95 4.72
C ILE A 56 -12.29 3.55 5.24
N ALA A 57 -13.34 4.21 4.74
CA ALA A 57 -14.71 3.88 5.09
C ALA A 57 -15.63 4.25 3.92
N ALA A 58 -16.24 3.26 3.26
CA ALA A 58 -17.08 3.50 2.09
C ALA A 58 -18.28 4.41 2.44
N SER A 59 -18.92 4.15 3.58
CA SER A 59 -20.02 4.95 4.12
C SER A 59 -19.60 6.35 4.52
N GLY A 60 -18.31 6.54 4.87
CA GLY A 60 -17.76 7.78 5.39
C GLY A 60 -18.21 8.13 6.82
N MET A 61 -18.85 7.20 7.54
CA MET A 61 -19.38 7.46 8.89
C MET A 61 -18.87 6.48 9.97
N THR A 62 -17.98 5.55 9.63
CA THR A 62 -17.50 4.51 10.54
C THR A 62 -16.75 5.09 11.75
N PRO A 63 -17.27 4.94 13.00
CA PRO A 63 -16.68 5.55 14.20
C PRO A 63 -15.22 5.18 14.44
N TYR A 64 -14.85 3.91 14.23
CA TYR A 64 -13.45 3.44 14.34
C TYR A 64 -12.47 4.28 13.50
N VAL A 65 -12.86 4.60 12.27
CA VAL A 65 -12.04 5.37 11.34
C VAL A 65 -12.04 6.85 11.69
N ILE A 66 -13.18 7.40 12.10
CA ILE A 66 -13.31 8.80 12.55
C ILE A 66 -12.38 9.05 13.74
N GLY A 67 -12.44 8.21 14.77
CA GLY A 67 -11.64 8.38 15.97
C GLY A 67 -10.14 8.21 15.71
N ALA A 68 -9.76 7.25 14.88
CA ALA A 68 -8.37 7.08 14.44
C ALA A 68 -7.81 8.33 13.74
N LEU A 69 -8.55 8.88 12.76
CA LEU A 69 -8.13 10.06 12.02
C LEU A 69 -8.07 11.31 12.90
N ARG A 70 -9.09 11.51 13.74
CA ARG A 70 -9.14 12.64 14.68
C ARG A 70 -7.92 12.63 15.60
N LYS A 71 -7.63 11.48 16.22
CA LYS A 71 -6.46 11.35 17.11
C LYS A 71 -5.14 11.46 16.37
N ALA A 72 -5.01 10.89 15.18
CA ALA A 72 -3.81 11.06 14.36
C ALA A 72 -3.54 12.55 14.07
N ARG A 73 -4.58 13.30 13.69
CA ARG A 73 -4.48 14.73 13.39
C ARG A 73 -4.19 15.57 14.64
N GLU A 74 -4.82 15.29 15.78
CA GLU A 74 -4.51 15.92 17.07
C GLU A 74 -3.02 15.77 17.44
N ASN A 75 -2.38 14.68 17.03
CA ASN A 75 -0.96 14.39 17.26
C ASN A 75 -0.04 14.87 16.12
N GLY A 76 -0.54 15.66 15.17
CA GLY A 76 0.24 16.24 14.08
C GLY A 76 0.69 15.24 13.02
N ILE A 77 0.01 14.11 12.89
CA ILE A 77 0.27 13.10 11.86
C ILE A 77 -0.50 13.47 10.59
N LEU A 78 0.14 13.32 9.42
CA LEU A 78 -0.53 13.54 8.14
C LEU A 78 -1.69 12.55 7.97
N THR A 79 -2.87 13.06 7.66
CA THR A 79 -4.10 12.26 7.54
C THR A 79 -4.71 12.36 6.14
N ALA A 80 -5.16 11.23 5.62
CA ALA A 80 -5.99 11.17 4.42
C ALA A 80 -7.23 10.29 4.68
N ALA A 81 -8.31 10.56 3.96
CA ALA A 81 -9.55 9.79 4.03
C ALA A 81 -9.97 9.30 2.63
N ILE A 82 -10.41 8.05 2.55
CA ILE A 82 -11.02 7.46 1.36
C ILE A 82 -12.45 7.02 1.67
N CYS A 83 -13.42 7.77 1.13
CA CYS A 83 -14.85 7.50 1.31
C CYS A 83 -15.63 7.75 0.02
N CYS A 84 -16.81 7.14 -0.13
CA CYS A 84 -17.57 7.23 -1.39
C CYS A 84 -18.78 8.18 -1.32
N ASN A 85 -18.95 8.85 -0.17
CA ASN A 85 -19.94 9.89 0.05
C ASN A 85 -19.25 11.24 0.21
N PRO A 86 -19.74 12.30 -0.44
CA PRO A 86 -19.15 13.63 -0.34
C PRO A 86 -19.39 14.25 1.04
N ASN A 87 -18.45 15.06 1.51
CA ASN A 87 -18.54 15.78 2.79
C ASN A 87 -18.80 14.86 3.99
N SER A 88 -18.23 13.65 3.97
CA SER A 88 -18.50 12.67 5.01
C SER A 88 -17.81 13.04 6.35
N PRO A 89 -18.33 12.55 7.50
CA PRO A 89 -17.66 12.68 8.79
C PRO A 89 -16.21 12.21 8.77
N VAL A 90 -15.91 11.07 8.14
CA VAL A 90 -14.55 10.56 7.97
C VAL A 90 -13.67 11.53 7.17
N ALA A 91 -14.19 12.11 6.09
CA ALA A 91 -13.45 13.09 5.30
C ALA A 91 -13.19 14.40 6.07
N ALA A 92 -14.09 14.81 6.96
CA ALA A 92 -13.93 16.01 7.76
C ALA A 92 -12.75 15.92 8.76
N GLU A 93 -12.44 14.72 9.24
CA GLU A 93 -11.33 14.47 10.16
C GLU A 93 -9.95 14.46 9.49
N ALA A 94 -9.89 14.26 8.17
CA ALA A 94 -8.63 14.18 7.41
C ALA A 94 -8.23 15.51 6.74
N GLU A 95 -6.92 15.70 6.59
CA GLU A 95 -6.36 16.81 5.80
C GLU A 95 -6.56 16.62 4.29
N ILE A 96 -6.31 15.40 3.79
CA ILE A 96 -6.48 15.05 2.38
C ILE A 96 -7.75 14.23 2.21
N LYS A 97 -8.70 14.75 1.42
CA LYS A 97 -9.99 14.10 1.16
C LYS A 97 -9.97 13.44 -0.21
N ILE A 98 -10.15 12.12 -0.26
CA ILE A 98 -10.23 11.35 -1.50
C ILE A 98 -11.65 10.76 -1.57
N GLU A 99 -12.52 11.43 -2.31
CA GLU A 99 -13.95 11.12 -2.35
C GLU A 99 -14.40 10.60 -3.73
N PRO A 100 -14.03 9.36 -4.13
CA PRO A 100 -14.49 8.79 -5.39
C PRO A 100 -16.00 8.49 -5.32
N ILE A 101 -16.81 9.39 -5.87
CA ILE A 101 -18.28 9.27 -5.87
C ILE A 101 -18.71 8.24 -6.92
N VAL A 102 -18.98 7.02 -6.47
CA VAL A 102 -19.36 5.89 -7.33
C VAL A 102 -20.87 5.77 -7.58
N GLY A 103 -21.68 6.57 -6.89
CA GLY A 103 -23.15 6.51 -6.93
C GLY A 103 -23.75 5.26 -6.26
N PRO A 104 -25.08 5.07 -6.32
CA PRO A 104 -25.78 3.98 -5.65
C PRO A 104 -25.31 2.60 -6.08
N GLU A 105 -25.13 1.68 -5.14
CA GLU A 105 -24.74 0.30 -5.45
C GLU A 105 -25.88 -0.48 -6.12
N TYR A 106 -25.52 -1.50 -6.91
CA TYR A 106 -26.52 -2.35 -7.58
C TYR A 106 -27.37 -3.12 -6.58
N VAL A 107 -26.73 -3.66 -5.54
CA VAL A 107 -27.41 -4.15 -4.33
C VAL A 107 -27.34 -3.02 -3.31
N THR A 108 -28.48 -2.46 -2.92
CA THR A 108 -28.57 -1.32 -2.00
C THR A 108 -27.74 -1.57 -0.73
N GLY A 109 -26.80 -0.66 -0.44
CA GLY A 109 -25.93 -0.74 0.73
C GLY A 109 -24.73 -1.70 0.60
N SER A 110 -24.63 -2.51 -0.45
CA SER A 110 -23.52 -3.45 -0.65
C SER A 110 -22.24 -2.76 -1.18
N THR A 111 -21.64 -1.91 -0.34
CA THR A 111 -20.46 -1.09 -0.66
C THR A 111 -19.19 -1.89 -1.00
N ARG A 112 -19.16 -3.21 -0.71
CA ARG A 112 -18.10 -4.11 -1.20
C ARG A 112 -17.98 -4.15 -2.73
N MET A 113 -18.96 -3.62 -3.47
CA MET A 113 -19.01 -3.60 -4.93
C MET A 113 -18.23 -2.41 -5.51
N LYS A 114 -18.89 -1.32 -5.93
CA LYS A 114 -18.21 -0.20 -6.60
C LYS A 114 -17.32 0.56 -5.63
N ALA A 115 -17.79 0.83 -4.41
CA ALA A 115 -16.99 1.56 -3.43
C ALA A 115 -15.71 0.81 -3.05
N GLY A 116 -15.80 -0.50 -2.78
CA GLY A 116 -14.64 -1.35 -2.54
C GLY A 116 -13.67 -1.40 -3.73
N THR A 117 -14.20 -1.43 -4.96
CA THR A 117 -13.39 -1.35 -6.18
C THR A 117 -12.65 -0.02 -6.28
N ALA A 118 -13.33 1.10 -6.03
CA ALA A 118 -12.73 2.43 -6.04
C ALA A 118 -11.63 2.56 -4.99
N GLN A 119 -11.87 2.09 -3.76
CA GLN A 119 -10.88 2.07 -2.69
C GLN A 119 -9.62 1.29 -3.09
N LYS A 120 -9.79 0.11 -3.69
CA LYS A 120 -8.66 -0.68 -4.20
C LYS A 120 -7.83 0.10 -5.24
N LEU A 121 -8.49 0.76 -6.19
CA LEU A 121 -7.81 1.55 -7.22
C LEU A 121 -7.03 2.71 -6.61
N VAL A 122 -7.64 3.44 -5.67
CA VAL A 122 -6.98 4.55 -4.96
C VAL A 122 -5.76 4.06 -4.18
N LEU A 123 -5.89 2.97 -3.40
CA LEU A 123 -4.77 2.41 -2.63
C LEU A 123 -3.62 1.93 -3.53
N ASN A 124 -3.97 1.33 -4.68
CA ASN A 124 -2.99 0.95 -5.70
C ASN A 124 -2.26 2.18 -6.25
N MET A 125 -2.97 3.28 -6.51
CA MET A 125 -2.38 4.54 -6.99
C MET A 125 -1.45 5.17 -5.95
N ILE A 126 -1.88 5.26 -4.68
CA ILE A 126 -1.08 5.82 -3.58
C ILE A 126 0.22 5.04 -3.42
N SER A 127 0.10 3.72 -3.24
CA SER A 127 1.28 2.87 -3.00
C SER A 127 2.21 2.84 -4.21
N THR A 128 1.70 2.63 -5.42
CA THR A 128 2.52 2.54 -6.63
C THR A 128 3.23 3.87 -6.94
N THR A 129 2.50 4.99 -6.88
CA THR A 129 3.09 6.31 -7.12
C THR A 129 4.16 6.64 -6.09
N THR A 130 3.93 6.30 -4.81
CA THR A 130 4.94 6.47 -3.75
C THR A 130 6.20 5.66 -4.06
N MET A 131 6.05 4.39 -4.45
CA MET A 131 7.21 3.53 -4.76
C MET A 131 7.96 3.97 -6.02
N ILE A 132 7.26 4.52 -7.01
CA ILE A 132 7.89 5.18 -8.18
C ILE A 132 8.74 6.36 -7.71
N LYS A 133 8.18 7.26 -6.89
CA LYS A 133 8.92 8.43 -6.37
C LYS A 133 10.11 8.06 -5.48
N LEU A 134 10.04 6.92 -4.79
CA LEU A 134 11.15 6.36 -4.00
C LEU A 134 12.19 5.60 -4.86
N GLY A 135 12.08 5.63 -6.19
CA GLY A 135 13.04 5.00 -7.10
C GLY A 135 13.01 3.47 -7.06
N ARG A 136 11.87 2.88 -6.65
CA ARG A 136 11.69 1.42 -6.60
C ARG A 136 11.28 0.83 -7.97
N VAL A 137 10.87 1.68 -8.90
CA VAL A 137 10.49 1.35 -10.27
C VAL A 137 11.39 2.13 -11.24
N LYS A 138 11.82 1.51 -12.33
CA LYS A 138 12.59 2.15 -13.42
C LYS A 138 11.81 2.03 -14.73
N GLY A 139 11.41 3.16 -15.31
CA GLY A 139 10.44 3.15 -16.42
C GLY A 139 9.14 2.48 -15.96
N ASN A 140 8.83 1.32 -16.53
CA ASN A 140 7.69 0.47 -16.15
C ASN A 140 8.12 -0.86 -15.50
N ARG A 141 9.38 -0.99 -15.05
CA ARG A 141 9.98 -2.25 -14.58
C ARG A 141 10.13 -2.27 -13.05
N MET A 142 9.76 -3.39 -12.44
CA MET A 142 9.95 -3.66 -11.01
C MET A 142 11.39 -4.08 -10.72
N VAL A 143 12.30 -3.13 -10.58
CA VAL A 143 13.74 -3.41 -10.45
C VAL A 143 14.18 -3.86 -9.05
N ASN A 144 13.29 -3.74 -8.04
CA ASN A 144 13.54 -4.17 -6.67
C ASN A 144 12.65 -5.35 -6.24
N MET A 145 12.02 -6.08 -7.16
CA MET A 145 11.17 -7.21 -6.78
C MET A 145 11.97 -8.29 -6.03
N GLN A 146 11.34 -8.94 -5.05
CA GLN A 146 11.95 -10.04 -4.31
C GLN A 146 11.90 -11.33 -5.15
N LEU A 147 13.02 -12.03 -5.23
CA LEU A 147 13.17 -13.23 -6.05
C LEU A 147 12.65 -14.49 -5.33
N THR A 148 11.37 -14.51 -4.96
CA THR A 148 10.78 -15.56 -4.10
C THR A 148 10.32 -16.81 -4.84
N ASN A 149 10.27 -16.77 -6.18
CA ASN A 149 9.83 -17.89 -7.00
C ASN A 149 10.45 -17.84 -8.40
N GLN A 150 10.40 -18.97 -9.11
CA GLN A 150 11.02 -19.13 -10.43
C GLN A 150 10.50 -18.12 -11.47
N LYS A 151 9.23 -17.72 -11.40
CA LYS A 151 8.65 -16.70 -12.29
C LYS A 151 9.28 -15.33 -12.07
N LEU A 152 9.54 -14.95 -10.82
CA LEU A 152 10.17 -13.67 -10.49
C LEU A 152 11.67 -13.68 -10.84
N ILE A 153 12.35 -14.82 -10.67
CA ILE A 153 13.72 -15.00 -11.15
C ILE A 153 13.78 -14.84 -12.67
N ASP A 154 12.94 -15.55 -13.43
CA ASP A 154 12.90 -15.45 -14.90
C ASP A 154 12.61 -14.02 -15.37
N ARG A 155 11.63 -13.35 -14.73
CA ARG A 155 11.33 -11.95 -15.03
C ARG A 155 12.52 -11.03 -14.77
N GLY A 156 13.20 -11.18 -13.63
CA GLY A 156 14.40 -10.39 -13.31
C GLY A 156 15.52 -10.63 -14.32
N THR A 157 15.74 -11.89 -14.71
CA THR A 157 16.77 -12.26 -15.70
C THR A 157 16.49 -11.60 -17.04
N ARG A 158 15.25 -11.64 -17.53
CA ARG A 158 14.88 -11.00 -18.81
C ARG A 158 15.11 -9.50 -18.78
N ILE A 159 14.81 -8.82 -17.67
CA ILE A 159 15.10 -7.39 -17.53
C ILE A 159 16.60 -7.13 -17.67
N LEU A 160 17.46 -7.94 -17.06
CA LEU A 160 18.92 -7.78 -17.17
C LEU A 160 19.45 -8.09 -18.57
N VAL A 161 18.93 -9.14 -19.24
CA VAL A 161 19.26 -9.44 -20.64
C VAL A 161 18.96 -8.23 -21.52
N GLU A 162 17.77 -7.65 -21.40
CA GLU A 162 17.36 -6.49 -22.19
C GLU A 162 18.18 -5.23 -21.87
N GLU A 163 18.57 -5.01 -20.61
CA GLU A 163 19.32 -3.79 -20.21
C GLU A 163 20.83 -3.88 -20.46
N LEU A 164 21.42 -5.08 -20.40
CA LEU A 164 22.87 -5.28 -20.44
C LEU A 164 23.36 -5.99 -21.70
N GLY A 165 22.46 -6.58 -22.50
CA GLY A 165 22.83 -7.37 -23.67
C GLY A 165 23.55 -8.69 -23.35
N LEU A 166 23.49 -9.15 -22.09
CA LEU A 166 24.10 -10.40 -21.65
C LEU A 166 23.31 -11.63 -22.10
N SER A 167 23.95 -12.79 -22.15
CA SER A 167 23.23 -14.05 -22.27
C SER A 167 22.33 -14.30 -21.04
N TYR A 168 21.26 -15.08 -21.23
CA TYR A 168 20.33 -15.41 -20.14
C TYR A 168 21.03 -16.01 -18.92
N GLU A 169 21.98 -16.93 -19.11
CA GLU A 169 22.71 -17.57 -18.01
C GLU A 169 23.61 -16.56 -17.26
N GLN A 170 24.31 -15.68 -17.98
CA GLN A 170 25.11 -14.62 -17.34
C GLN A 170 24.23 -13.66 -16.54
N ALA A 171 23.11 -13.21 -17.13
CA ALA A 171 22.15 -12.32 -16.47
C ALA A 171 21.53 -12.98 -15.23
N LYS A 172 21.19 -14.27 -15.31
CA LYS A 172 20.64 -15.04 -14.19
C LYS A 172 21.64 -15.17 -13.05
N ASN A 173 22.90 -15.51 -13.36
CA ASN A 173 23.95 -15.60 -12.36
C ASN A 173 24.20 -14.26 -11.67
N LEU A 174 24.25 -13.17 -12.44
CA LEU A 174 24.38 -11.82 -11.92
C LEU A 174 23.20 -11.43 -11.02
N LEU A 175 21.97 -11.77 -11.43
CA LEU A 175 20.76 -11.52 -10.65
C LEU A 175 20.79 -12.25 -9.31
N LEU A 176 21.12 -13.55 -9.32
CA LEU A 176 21.15 -14.37 -8.11
C LEU A 176 22.27 -13.94 -7.15
N LEU A 177 23.40 -13.48 -7.69
CA LEU A 177 24.52 -12.95 -6.90
C LEU A 177 24.14 -11.67 -6.13
N HIS A 178 23.39 -10.76 -6.77
CA HIS A 178 23.06 -9.45 -6.19
C HIS A 178 21.65 -9.35 -5.59
N GLY A 179 20.82 -10.38 -5.75
CA GLY A 179 19.50 -10.50 -5.12
C GLY A 179 18.39 -9.61 -5.67
N SER A 180 18.70 -8.63 -6.52
CA SER A 180 17.72 -7.79 -7.22
C SER A 180 18.26 -7.27 -8.54
N VAL A 181 17.36 -6.89 -9.46
CA VAL A 181 17.72 -6.32 -10.75
C VAL A 181 18.49 -5.01 -10.57
N LYS A 182 18.06 -4.14 -9.66
CA LYS A 182 18.74 -2.86 -9.40
C LYS A 182 20.18 -3.08 -8.93
N ALA A 183 20.38 -3.90 -7.91
CA ALA A 183 21.73 -4.17 -7.39
C ALA A 183 22.64 -4.83 -8.44
N ALA A 184 22.09 -5.73 -9.26
CA ALA A 184 22.82 -6.32 -10.38
C ALA A 184 23.23 -5.29 -11.45
N LEU A 185 22.33 -4.37 -11.83
CA LEU A 185 22.63 -3.30 -12.78
C LEU A 185 23.69 -2.34 -12.24
N ASP A 186 23.56 -1.93 -10.97
CA ASP A 186 24.48 -0.97 -10.34
C ASP A 186 25.88 -1.59 -10.23
N SER A 187 25.98 -2.85 -9.79
CA SER A 187 27.24 -3.61 -9.74
C SER A 187 27.91 -3.73 -11.11
N TYR A 188 27.16 -4.15 -12.14
CA TYR A 188 27.71 -4.36 -13.48
C TYR A 188 28.24 -3.07 -14.10
N ARG A 189 27.53 -1.94 -13.89
CA ARG A 189 27.94 -0.63 -14.43
C ARG A 189 29.15 -0.05 -13.70
N ASN A 190 29.24 -0.25 -12.38
CA ASN A 190 30.38 0.22 -11.59
C ASN A 190 31.68 -0.54 -11.92
N ASN A 191 31.60 -1.81 -12.36
CA ASN A 191 32.77 -2.58 -12.78
C ASN A 191 33.26 -2.25 -14.20
N LEU A 192 32.51 -1.46 -14.97
CA LEU A 192 32.88 -1.01 -16.32
C LEU A 192 33.51 0.39 -16.35
N GLN A 193 33.51 1.10 -15.21
CA GLN A 193 34.19 2.39 -15.02
C GLN A 193 35.53 2.18 -14.31
#